data_AF-A0A2B8A0I6-F1
#
_entry.id   AF-A0A2B8A0I6-F1
#
_cell.length_a   1.000
_cell.length_b   1.000
_cell.length_c   1.000
_cell.angle_alpha   90.00
_cell.angle_beta   90.00
_cell.angle_gamma   90.00
#
_symmetry.space_group_name_H-M   'P 1'
#
loop_
_entity.id
_entity.type
_entity.pdbx_description
1 polymer ?
#
loop_
_entity_poly.entity_id
_entity_poly.type
_entity_poly.pdbx_seq_one_letter_code
_entity_poly.pdbx_strand_id
1 'polypeptide(L)' 'MSYSLTDLHALKTFYEQHLLNDTLPFWFPRSVDEQYGGYLLMRDQDGRL' A
#
# COMPACT_ATOMS: atom_id res chain seq x y z
N MET A 1 -0.50 5.67 26.83
CA MET A 1 -0.41 4.19 26.69
C MET A 1 1.03 3.85 26.36
N SER A 2 1.62 2.85 27.02
CA SER A 2 2.95 2.34 26.67
C SER A 2 2.76 0.99 25.97
N TYR A 3 3.41 0.80 24.83
CA TYR A 3 3.40 -0.47 24.11
C TYR A 3 4.41 -1.44 24.72
N SER A 4 4.05 -2.71 24.84
CA SER A 4 5.01 -3.78 25.12
C SER A 4 5.81 -4.12 23.86
N LEU A 5 6.93 -4.83 24.02
CA LEU A 5 7.70 -5.33 22.87
C LEU A 5 6.85 -6.23 21.97
N THR A 6 5.99 -7.05 22.55
CA THR A 6 5.07 -7.92 21.80
C THR A 6 4.09 -7.11 20.96
N ASP A 7 3.54 -6.01 21.51
CA ASP A 7 2.64 -5.12 20.77
C ASP A 7 3.37 -4.49 19.57
N LEU A 8 4.61 -4.03 19.78
CA LEU A 8 5.43 -3.43 18.72
C LEU A 8 5.74 -4.43 17.59
N HIS A 9 6.04 -5.69 17.95
CA HIS A 9 6.24 -6.76 16.97
C HIS A 9 4.96 -7.06 16.16
N ALA A 10 3.81 -7.13 16.84
CA ALA A 10 2.53 -7.35 16.18
C ALA A 10 2.21 -6.23 15.20
N LEU A 11 2.41 -4.97 15.61
CA LEU A 11 2.21 -3.80 14.74
C LEU A 11 3.15 -3.82 13.54
N LYS A 12 4.44 -4.13 13.73
CA LYS A 12 5.40 -4.27 12.62
C LYS A 12 4.88 -5.26 11.58
N THR A 13 4.54 -6.48 12.02
CA THR A 13 4.06 -7.53 11.11
C THR A 13 2.78 -7.11 10.39
N PHE A 14 1.84 -6.51 11.12
CA PHE A 14 0.58 -6.03 10.55
C PHE A 14 0.79 -5.00 9.43
N TYR A 15 1.60 -3.97 9.69
CA TYR A 15 1.84 -2.90 8.72
C TYR A 15 2.69 -3.37 7.54
N GLU A 16 3.69 -4.23 7.79
CA GLU A 16 4.52 -4.82 6.73
C GLU A 16 3.66 -5.65 5.77
N GLN A 17 2.78 -6.50 6.31
CA GLN A 17 1.89 -7.32 5.49
C GLN A 17 0.89 -6.47 4.68
N HIS A 18 0.24 -5.47 5.30
CA HIS A 18 -0.71 -4.61 4.58
C HIS A 18 -0.02 -3.77 3.51
N LEU A 19 1.14 -3.19 3.81
CA LEU A 19 1.88 -2.39 2.83
C LEU A 19 2.26 -3.23 1.61
N LEU A 20 2.88 -4.39 1.83
CA LEU A 20 3.45 -5.19 0.75
C LEU A 20 2.41 -5.99 -0.04
N ASN A 21 1.35 -6.45 0.62
CA ASN A 21 0.41 -7.40 0.01
C ASN A 21 -0.94 -6.78 -0.37
N ASP A 22 -1.23 -5.55 0.07
CA ASP A 22 -2.50 -4.86 -0.22
C ASP A 22 -2.25 -3.50 -0.87
N THR A 23 -1.61 -2.57 -0.15
CA THR A 23 -1.41 -1.19 -0.61
C THR A 23 -0.53 -1.10 -1.86
N LEU A 24 0.62 -1.76 -1.87
CA LEU A 24 1.52 -1.69 -3.03
C LEU A 24 0.91 -2.37 -4.28
N PRO A 25 0.30 -3.57 -4.21
CA PRO A 25 -0.42 -4.16 -5.35
C PRO A 25 -1.65 -3.37 -5.80
N PHE A 26 -2.26 -2.57 -4.91
CA PHE A 26 -3.31 -1.65 -5.34
C PHE A 26 -2.78 -0.64 -6.36
N TRP A 27 -1.70 0.05 -6.02
CA TRP A 27 -1.11 1.10 -6.84
C TRP A 27 -0.26 0.54 -7.98
N PHE A 28 0.64 -0.42 -7.71
CA PHE A 28 1.65 -0.87 -8.67
C PHE A 28 1.32 -2.25 -9.27
N PRO A 29 1.58 -2.45 -10.57
CA PRO A 29 2.11 -1.48 -11.54
C PRO A 29 1.04 -0.54 -12.11
N ARG A 30 -0.23 -0.71 -11.71
CA ARG A 30 -1.39 -0.10 -12.37
C ARG A 30 -1.30 1.42 -12.50
N SER A 31 -0.79 2.12 -11.50
CA SER A 31 -0.71 3.58 -11.44
C SER A 31 0.39 4.16 -12.31
N VAL A 32 1.29 3.38 -12.88
CA VAL A 32 2.36 3.90 -13.75
C VAL A 32 1.76 4.45 -15.04
N ASP A 33 2.05 5.71 -15.35
CA ASP A 33 1.72 6.30 -16.64
C ASP A 33 2.84 5.98 -17.64
N GLU A 34 2.61 4.98 -18.49
CA GLU A 34 3.57 4.55 -19.51
C GLU A 34 3.62 5.50 -20.72
N GLN A 35 2.64 6.40 -20.89
CA GLN A 35 2.55 7.29 -22.05
C GLN A 35 3.27 8.62 -21.81
N TYR A 36 3.06 9.24 -20.64
CA TYR A 36 3.60 10.56 -20.32
C TYR A 36 4.59 10.56 -19.15
N GLY A 37 4.77 9.41 -18.47
CA GLY A 37 5.60 9.28 -17.30
C GLY A 37 4.92 9.80 -16.02
N GLY A 38 5.34 9.26 -14.87
CA GLY A 38 4.74 9.58 -13.58
C GLY A 38 3.64 8.59 -13.17
N TYR A 39 2.63 9.04 -12.43
CA TYR A 39 1.59 8.18 -11.85
C TYR A 39 0.17 8.75 -11.98
N LEU A 40 -0.79 7.87 -12.29
CA LEU A 40 -2.22 8.13 -12.31
C LEU A 40 -2.83 7.82 -10.93
N LEU A 41 -3.27 8.86 -10.23
CA LEU A 41 -3.72 8.79 -8.83
C LEU A 41 -5.25 8.73 -8.63
N MET A 42 -6.02 9.10 -9.65
CA MET A 42 -7.49 9.08 -9.60
C MET A 42 -7.98 7.72 -10.07
N ARG A 43 -8.15 6.79 -9.12
CA ARG A 43 -8.65 5.45 -9.39
C ARG A 43 -9.94 5.21 -8.62
N ASP A 44 -10.84 4.46 -9.25
CA ASP A 44 -12.02 3.92 -8.57
C ASP A 44 -11.62 2.96 -7.44
N GLN A 45 -12.57 2.63 -6.56
CA GLN A 45 -12.33 1.73 -5.43
C GLN A 45 -11.81 0.35 -5.87
N ASP A 46 -12.22 -0.15 -7.03
CA ASP A 46 -11.73 -1.41 -7.60
C ASP A 46 -10.38 -1.24 -8.34
N GLY A 47 -9.85 -0.02 -8.38
CA GLY A 47 -8.59 0.36 -9.00
C GLY A 47 -8.68 0.55 -10.51
N ARG A 48 -9.87 0.69 -11.09
CA ARG A 48 -10.07 1.12 -12.49
C ARG A 48 -9.78 2.62 -12.67
N LEU A 49 -9.58 3.02 -13.92
CA LEU A 49 -9.41 4.39 -14.41
C LEU A 49 -10.72 4.86 -15.06
#